data_AF-F4GVU5-F1
#
_entry.id   AF-F4GVU5-F1
#
_cell.length_a   1.000
_cell.length_b   1.000
_cell.length_c   1.000
_cell.angle_alpha   90.00
_cell.angle_beta   90.00
_cell.angle_gamma   90.00
#
_symmetry.space_group_name_H-M   'P 1'
#
loop_
_entity.id
_entity.type
_entity.pdbx_description
1 polymer ?
#
loop_
_entity_poly.entity_id
_entity_poly.type
_entity_poly.pdbx_seq_one_letter_code
_entity_poly.pdbx_strand_id
1 'polypeptide(L)' 'MNMQEKDQGIPAHGFDNYEAACNATLSRSRALAEVQRHALNVEEFLREVGDKPAYTGKEVLDWLGY' A
#
# COMPACT_ATOMS: atom_id res chain seq x y z
N MET A 1 -29.86 -3.43 14.06
CA MET A 1 -28.94 -2.37 13.62
C MET A 1 -27.76 -2.36 14.57
N ASN A 2 -26.61 -2.91 14.18
CA ASN A 2 -25.30 -2.66 14.82
C ASN A 2 -24.22 -3.47 14.09
N MET A 3 -23.42 -2.80 13.27
CA MET A 3 -22.07 -3.23 12.86
C MET A 3 -21.29 -1.92 12.70
N GLN A 4 -20.73 -1.43 13.81
CA GLN A 4 -19.29 -1.50 14.10
C GLN A 4 -18.46 -0.79 13.03
N GLU A 5 -18.18 0.48 13.33
CA GLU A 5 -16.87 1.12 13.26
C GLU A 5 -15.95 0.61 12.15
N LYS A 6 -15.94 1.34 11.03
CA LYS A 6 -14.98 1.15 9.94
C LYS A 6 -13.60 1.68 10.36
N ASP A 7 -12.97 1.01 11.31
CA ASP A 7 -11.52 1.02 11.41
C ASP A 7 -11.01 0.33 10.15
N GLN A 8 -10.57 1.10 9.15
CA GLN A 8 -9.93 0.57 7.94
C GLN A 8 -8.51 0.09 8.30
N GLY A 9 -8.42 -0.82 9.27
CA GLY A 9 -7.25 -1.64 9.52
C GLY A 9 -7.13 -2.64 8.38
N ILE A 10 -6.31 -2.32 7.39
CA ILE A 10 -5.93 -3.27 6.33
C ILE A 10 -5.33 -4.51 7.04
N PRO A 11 -5.90 -5.71 6.89
CA PRO A 11 -5.41 -6.90 7.59
C PRO A 11 -3.97 -7.21 7.18
N ALA A 12 -3.16 -7.66 8.14
CA ALA A 12 -1.76 -8.03 7.96
C ALA A 12 -1.55 -9.26 7.05
N HIS A 13 -2.63 -9.94 6.64
CA HIS A 13 -2.60 -11.09 5.75
C HIS A 13 -3.45 -10.79 4.52
N GLY A 14 -2.76 -10.41 3.45
CA GLY A 14 -3.27 -10.51 2.08
C GLY A 14 -4.30 -9.46 1.72
N PHE A 15 -3.95 -8.63 0.76
CA PHE A 15 -4.92 -8.26 -0.26
C PHE A 15 -5.57 -9.54 -0.81
N ASP A 16 -6.77 -9.86 -0.34
CA ASP A 16 -7.48 -11.11 -0.67
C ASP A 16 -7.69 -11.26 -2.19
N ASN A 17 -7.59 -10.15 -2.95
CA ASN A 17 -7.47 -10.12 -4.40
C ASN A 17 -6.62 -8.93 -4.89
N TYR A 18 -5.88 -9.12 -5.98
CA TYR A 18 -5.09 -8.08 -6.65
C TYR A 18 -5.90 -6.81 -6.99
N GLU A 19 -7.17 -6.95 -7.35
CA GLU A 19 -8.06 -5.80 -7.58
C GLU A 19 -8.29 -4.97 -6.31
N ALA A 20 -8.55 -5.63 -5.18
CA ALA A 20 -8.71 -4.96 -3.90
C ALA A 20 -7.40 -4.27 -3.47
N ALA A 21 -6.26 -4.85 -3.87
CA ALA A 21 -4.96 -4.23 -3.69
C ALA A 21 -4.76 -2.98 -4.51
N CYS A 22 -5.02 -3.08 -5.81
CA CYS A 22 -4.93 -1.97 -6.73
C CYS A 22 -5.78 -0.78 -6.26
N ASN A 23 -6.98 -1.06 -5.76
CA ASN A 23 -7.95 -0.04 -5.39
C ASN A 23 -7.85 0.43 -3.92
N ALA A 24 -6.92 -0.12 -3.13
CA ALA A 24 -6.69 0.32 -1.76
C ALA A 24 -5.82 1.58 -1.73
N THR A 25 -6.14 2.50 -0.82
CA THR A 25 -5.30 3.67 -0.53
C THR A 25 -4.43 3.39 0.68
N LEU A 26 -3.12 3.42 0.48
CA LEU A 26 -2.09 3.21 1.49
C LEU A 26 -1.52 4.56 1.91
N SER A 27 -1.44 4.81 3.22
CA SER A 27 -0.68 5.95 3.72
C SER A 27 0.81 5.79 3.38
N ARG A 28 1.54 6.90 3.28
CA ARG A 28 2.99 6.90 3.03
C ARG A 28 3.72 5.86 3.87
N SER A 29 3.57 5.91 5.20
CA SER A 29 4.20 4.97 6.14
C SER A 29 3.93 3.50 5.82
N ARG A 30 2.73 3.16 5.33
CA ARG A 30 2.40 1.79 4.94
C ARG A 30 3.08 1.40 3.63
N ALA A 31 3.08 2.27 2.63
CA ALA A 31 3.83 2.04 1.39
C ALA A 31 5.32 1.81 1.68
N LEU A 32 5.94 2.65 2.53
CA LEU A 32 7.35 2.46 2.92
C LEU A 32 7.58 1.15 3.70
N ALA A 33 6.60 0.71 4.50
CA ALA A 33 6.70 -0.56 5.21
C ALA A 33 6.66 -1.75 4.23
N GLU A 34 5.81 -1.70 3.20
CA GLU A 34 5.80 -2.74 2.16
C GLU A 34 7.12 -2.75 1.37
N VAL A 35 7.61 -1.58 0.92
CA VAL A 35 8.91 -1.48 0.22
C VAL A 35 10.06 -2.04 1.06
N GLN A 36 10.10 -1.72 2.36
CA GLN A 36 11.09 -2.28 3.29
C GLN A 36 10.92 -3.80 3.51
N ARG A 37 9.69 -4.31 3.57
CA ARG A 37 9.42 -5.76 3.69
C ARG A 37 9.95 -6.54 2.48
N HIS A 38 9.95 -5.92 1.31
CA HIS A 38 10.54 -6.46 0.09
C HIS A 38 12.06 -6.23 -0.03
N ALA A 39 12.70 -5.66 1.01
CA ALA A 39 14.12 -5.32 1.04
C ALA A 39 14.55 -4.35 -0.07
N LEU A 40 13.65 -3.49 -0.52
CA LEU A 40 13.89 -2.48 -1.56
C LEU A 40 14.14 -1.09 -0.95
N ASN A 41 14.73 -0.19 -1.74
CA ASN A 41 15.02 1.16 -1.28
C ASN A 41 13.78 2.06 -1.37
N VAL A 42 13.36 2.56 -0.22
CA VAL A 42 12.25 3.50 -0.08
C VAL A 42 12.54 4.83 -0.79
N GLU A 43 13.78 5.30 -0.78
CA GLU A 43 14.14 6.56 -1.42
C GLU A 43 13.99 6.48 -2.94
N GLU A 44 14.34 5.34 -3.54
CA GLU A 44 14.14 5.08 -4.97
C GLU A 44 12.64 5.00 -5.30
N PHE A 45 11.84 4.33 -4.48
CA PHE A 45 10.38 4.33 -4.63
C PHE A 45 9.81 5.76 -4.63
N LEU A 46 10.21 6.59 -3.66
CA LEU A 46 9.76 7.99 -3.58
C LEU A 46 10.28 8.84 -4.75
N ARG A 47 11.44 8.51 -5.32
CA ARG A 47 12.01 9.20 -6.48
C ARG A 47 11.29 8.87 -7.77
N GLU A 48 10.88 7.62 -7.96
CA GLU A 48 10.20 7.16 -9.18
C GLU A 48 8.69 7.41 -9.13
N VAL A 49 8.03 7.08 -8.02
CA VAL A 49 6.57 7.26 -7.85
C VAL A 49 6.20 8.68 -7.39
N GLY A 50 7.15 9.37 -6.76
CA GLY A 50 7.01 10.73 -6.22
C GLY A 50 6.59 10.74 -4.74
N ASP A 51 7.12 11.68 -3.94
CA ASP A 51 6.75 11.79 -2.52
C ASP A 51 5.32 12.36 -2.36
N LYS A 52 4.39 11.45 -2.02
CA LYS A 52 2.97 11.72 -1.78
C LYS A 52 2.59 11.34 -0.33
N PRO A 53 1.58 12.00 0.25
CA PRO A 53 1.08 11.63 1.58
C PRO A 53 0.39 10.25 1.60
N ALA A 54 -0.12 9.79 0.45
CA ALA A 54 -0.72 8.49 0.25
C ALA A 54 -0.48 7.99 -1.17
N TYR A 55 -0.49 6.67 -1.33
CA TYR A 55 -0.30 5.95 -2.58
C TYR A 55 -1.44 4.96 -2.76
N THR A 56 -1.83 4.72 -3.99
CA THR A 56 -2.69 3.56 -4.27
C THR A 56 -1.87 2.28 -4.23
N GLY A 57 -2.47 1.17 -3.80
CA GLY A 57 -1.81 -0.12 -3.86
C GLY A 57 -1.43 -0.49 -5.29
N LYS A 58 -2.15 0.03 -6.31
CA LYS A 58 -1.74 -0.09 -7.71
C LYS A 58 -0.38 0.55 -7.96
N GLU A 59 -0.14 1.78 -7.53
CA GLU A 59 1.16 2.45 -7.70
C GLU A 59 2.30 1.69 -7.00
N VAL A 60 2.03 1.14 -5.82
CA VAL A 60 3.02 0.34 -5.08
C VAL A 60 3.28 -0.98 -5.80
N LEU A 61 2.24 -1.69 -6.25
CA LEU A 61 2.36 -2.97 -6.94
C LEU A 61 3.00 -2.85 -8.32
N ASP A 62 2.61 -1.84 -9.10
CA ASP A 62 3.18 -1.52 -10.42
C ASP A 62 4.69 -1.27 -10.28
N TRP A 63 5.10 -0.53 -9.25
CA TRP A 63 6.51 -0.31 -8.94
C TRP A 63 7.23 -1.57 -8.45
N LEU A 64 6.57 -2.41 -7.64
CA LEU A 64 7.11 -3.70 -7.20
C LEU A 64 7.21 -4.73 -8.33
N GLY A 65 6.57 -4.48 -9.48
CA GLY A 65 6.59 -5.36 -10.65
C GLY A 65 5.55 -6.48 -10.63
N TYR A 66 4.43 -6.27 -9.92
CA TYR A 66 3.28 -7.18 -9.89
C TYR A 66 2.20 -6.82 -10.91
#